data_AF-G9KHS6-F1
#
_entry.id   AF-G9KHS6-F1
#
_cell.length_a   1.000
_cell.length_b   1.000
_cell.length_c   1.000
_cell.angle_alpha   90.00
_cell.angle_beta   90.00
_cell.angle_gamma   90.00
#
_symmetry.space_group_name_H-M   'P 1'
#
loop_
_entity.id
_entity.type
_entity.pdbx_description
1 polymer ?
#
loop_
_entity_poly.entity_id
_entity_poly.type
_entity_poly.pdbx_seq_one_letter_code
_entity_poly.pdbx_strand_id
1 'polypeptide(L)'
;KNICHYCGAFNGTVKKCGLLKIIHEKYKTNKKVVDPIVSNFLQSFETAIEHNKEVEPLLGRAQENLNPLVVLNLFKRIPAEDVPLLLMNPEAGKPSDLILTRLLVPPLCIRPSVVSDLKSGTNEDDLTMKLTEIIFLN
;
A
#
# COMPACT_ATOMS: atom_id res chain seq x y z
N LYS A 1 10.48 17.87 -15.99
CA LYS A 1 8.99 17.87 -16.00
C LYS A 1 8.43 16.90 -14.96
N ASN A 2 9.04 16.80 -13.77
CA ASN A 2 8.72 15.79 -12.76
C ASN A 2 8.42 16.45 -11.41
N ILE A 3 7.95 17.70 -11.44
CA ILE A 3 7.63 18.50 -10.27
C ILE A 3 6.14 18.82 -10.31
N CYS A 4 5.48 18.77 -9.17
CA CYS A 4 4.08 19.13 -9.03
C CYS A 4 3.89 20.63 -9.24
N HIS A 5 2.90 21.02 -10.06
CA HIS A 5 2.58 22.43 -10.28
C HIS A 5 1.92 23.12 -9.07
N TYR A 6 1.29 22.34 -8.18
CA TYR A 6 0.61 22.86 -7.00
C TYR A 6 1.55 23.01 -5.80
N CYS A 7 2.31 21.96 -5.44
CA CYS A 7 3.15 21.95 -4.24
C CYS A 7 4.67 22.01 -4.51
N GLY A 8 5.10 21.99 -5.77
CA GLY A 8 6.53 22.01 -6.14
C GLY A 8 7.31 20.73 -5.83
N ALA A 9 6.69 19.71 -5.22
CA ALA A 9 7.37 18.47 -4.87
C ALA A 9 7.78 17.65 -6.11
N PHE A 10 8.91 16.95 -6.02
CA PHE A 10 9.34 15.98 -7.03
C PHE A 10 8.50 14.70 -6.97
N ASN A 11 8.07 14.22 -8.14
CA ASN A 11 7.32 12.98 -8.32
C ASN A 11 8.10 12.02 -9.23
N GLY A 12 8.59 10.93 -8.63
CA GLY A 12 9.31 9.88 -9.34
C GLY A 12 8.37 8.81 -9.90
N THR A 13 8.95 7.73 -10.41
CA THR A 13 8.19 6.57 -10.89
C THR A 13 7.51 5.87 -9.72
N VAL A 14 6.24 5.50 -9.88
CA VAL A 14 5.53 4.58 -8.99
C VAL A 14 5.44 3.22 -9.67
N LYS A 15 5.88 2.15 -9.00
CA LYS A 15 5.91 0.80 -9.59
C LYS A 15 5.61 -0.28 -8.57
N LYS A 16 5.18 -1.45 -9.06
CA LYS A 16 5.01 -2.66 -8.25
C LYS A 16 6.38 -3.22 -7.85
N CYS A 17 6.55 -3.60 -6.58
CA CYS A 17 7.78 -4.17 -6.05
C CYS A 17 7.51 -5.47 -5.27
N GLY A 18 7.24 -6.56 -5.98
CA GLY A 18 6.91 -7.86 -5.38
C GLY A 18 5.41 -8.06 -5.18
N LEU A 19 5.04 -8.98 -4.29
CA LEU A 19 3.63 -9.33 -4.04
C LEU A 19 2.96 -8.24 -3.20
N LEU A 20 1.93 -7.60 -3.77
CA LEU A 20 1.08 -6.58 -3.12
C LEU A 20 1.85 -5.42 -2.48
N LYS A 21 2.98 -5.03 -3.06
CA LYS A 21 3.79 -3.89 -2.61
C LYS A 21 4.01 -2.89 -3.73
N ILE A 22 4.02 -1.62 -3.38
CA ILE A 22 4.20 -0.48 -4.27
C ILE A 22 5.33 0.40 -3.72
N ILE A 23 6.21 0.84 -4.61
CA ILE A 23 7.33 1.72 -4.29
C ILE A 23 7.25 2.99 -5.14
N HIS A 24 7.57 4.12 -4.52
CA HIS A 24 7.70 5.42 -5.16
C HIS A 24 9.17 5.84 -5.15
N GLU A 25 9.74 6.02 -6.35
CA GLU A 25 11.15 6.41 -6.56
C GLU A 25 11.39 7.90 -6.31
N LYS A 26 11.17 8.34 -5.08
CA LYS A 26 11.27 9.76 -4.67
C LYS A 26 12.70 10.28 -4.56
N TYR A 27 13.64 9.42 -4.17
CA TYR A 27 15.02 9.79 -3.86
C TYR A 27 15.99 9.26 -4.91
N LYS A 28 15.73 9.54 -6.18
CA LYS A 28 16.59 9.09 -7.28
C LYS A 28 17.85 9.96 -7.34
N THR A 29 19.01 9.37 -7.12
CA THR A 29 20.30 10.06 -7.21
C THR A 29 20.72 10.18 -8.67
N ASN A 30 20.94 11.42 -9.15
CA ASN A 30 21.55 11.68 -10.45
C ASN A 30 22.98 12.19 -10.24
N LYS A 31 23.93 11.71 -11.05
CA LYS A 31 25.38 11.98 -10.91
C LYS A 31 25.79 13.46 -11.09
N LYS A 32 24.89 14.34 -11.52
CA LYS A 32 25.23 15.71 -11.96
C LYS A 32 24.87 16.80 -10.94
N VAL A 33 23.78 16.62 -10.18
CA VAL A 33 23.31 17.57 -9.16
C VAL A 33 22.61 16.75 -8.09
N VAL A 34 23.06 16.89 -6.84
CA VAL A 34 22.38 16.28 -5.69
C VAL A 34 21.32 17.27 -5.22
N ASP A 35 20.05 16.93 -5.39
CA ASP A 35 18.95 17.76 -4.89
C ASP A 35 19.01 17.85 -3.36
N PRO A 36 18.75 19.03 -2.75
CA PRO A 36 18.80 19.23 -1.30
C PRO A 36 17.92 18.23 -0.53
N ILE A 37 16.75 17.87 -1.09
CA ILE A 37 15.84 16.89 -0.50
C ILE A 37 16.47 15.49 -0.39
N VAL A 38 17.25 15.08 -1.39
CA VAL A 38 17.92 13.77 -1.41
C VAL A 38 19.10 13.78 -0.43
N SER A 39 19.85 14.88 -0.38
CA SER A 39 20.95 15.05 0.58
C SER A 39 20.44 14.97 2.02
N ASN A 40 19.40 15.73 2.35
CA ASN A 40 18.81 15.72 3.69
C ASN A 40 18.25 14.34 4.07
N PHE A 41 17.64 13.64 3.11
CA PHE A 41 17.17 12.27 3.32
C PHE A 41 18.31 11.31 3.66
N LEU A 42 19.42 11.33 2.90
CA LEU A 42 20.57 10.46 3.17
C LEU A 42 21.23 10.79 4.51
N GLN A 43 21.36 12.08 4.85
CA GLN A 43 21.92 12.50 6.14
C GLN A 43 21.06 12.06 7.34
N SER A 44 19.74 11.92 7.17
CA SER A 44 18.85 11.48 8.26
C SER A 44 19.14 10.06 8.80
N PHE A 45 19.98 9.28 8.11
CA PHE A 45 20.36 7.93 8.53
C PHE A 45 21.62 7.86 9.40
N GLU A 46 22.27 8.99 9.72
CA GLU A 46 23.54 9.01 10.49
C GLU A 46 23.45 8.20 11.79
N THR A 47 22.42 8.43 12.61
CA THR A 47 22.19 7.68 13.85
C THR A 47 21.96 6.18 13.61
N ALA A 48 21.27 5.82 12.51
CA ALA A 48 21.01 4.42 12.19
C ALA A 48 22.28 3.69 11.76
N ILE A 49 23.17 4.36 11.02
CA ILE A 49 24.46 3.81 10.59
C ILE A 49 25.40 3.60 11.79
N GLU A 50 25.40 4.53 12.74
CA GLU A 50 26.20 4.43 13.98
C GLU A 50 25.88 3.14 14.74
N HIS A 51 24.60 2.80 14.84
CA HIS A 51 24.13 1.62 15.58
C HIS A 51 24.06 0.35 14.71
N ASN A 52 24.00 0.48 13.39
CA ASN A 52 23.93 -0.65 12.46
C ASN A 52 24.64 -0.33 11.13
N LYS A 53 25.88 -0.81 11.00
CA LYS A 53 26.70 -0.64 9.79
C LYS A 53 26.13 -1.33 8.54
N GLU A 54 25.22 -2.29 8.68
CA GLU A 54 24.60 -2.97 7.53
C GLU A 54 23.62 -2.07 6.76
N VAL A 55 23.19 -0.95 7.35
CA VAL A 55 22.29 0.00 6.70
C VAL A 55 22.98 0.75 5.57
N GLU A 56 24.25 1.12 5.74
CA GLU A 56 25.03 1.92 4.79
C GLU A 56 24.99 1.40 3.34
N PRO A 57 25.28 0.12 3.04
CA PRO A 57 25.21 -0.39 1.67
C PRO A 57 23.79 -0.43 1.08
N LEU A 58 22.74 -0.40 1.92
CA LEU A 58 21.34 -0.47 1.50
C LEU A 58 20.73 0.90 1.17
N LEU A 59 21.33 1.99 1.64
CA LEU A 59 20.79 3.35 1.48
C LEU A 59 20.61 3.78 0.04
N GLY A 60 21.45 3.31 -0.88
CA GLY A 60 21.31 3.62 -2.31
C GLY A 60 20.00 3.10 -2.92
N ARG A 61 19.33 2.16 -2.26
CA ARG A 61 18.02 1.60 -2.67
C ARG A 61 16.86 2.10 -1.81
N ALA A 62 17.13 2.95 -0.81
CA ALA A 62 16.10 3.48 0.07
C ALA A 62 15.15 4.40 -0.72
N GLN A 63 13.87 4.06 -0.71
CA GLN A 63 12.80 4.76 -1.40
C GLN A 63 11.53 4.74 -0.54
N GLU A 64 10.50 5.46 -0.97
CA GLU A 64 9.24 5.52 -0.24
C GLU A 64 8.38 4.28 -0.53
N ASN A 65 8.08 3.50 0.52
CA ASN A 65 7.16 2.38 0.43
C ASN A 65 5.71 2.87 0.59
N LEU A 66 4.90 2.70 -0.45
CA LEU A 66 3.48 3.06 -0.43
C LEU A 66 2.67 1.88 0.12
N ASN A 67 2.57 1.80 1.44
CA ASN A 67 1.73 0.81 2.12
C ASN A 67 0.25 1.25 2.18
N PRO A 68 -0.70 0.33 2.44
CA PRO A 68 -2.13 0.67 2.45
C PRO A 68 -2.51 1.77 3.46
N LEU A 69 -1.81 1.91 4.58
CA LEU A 69 -2.07 2.94 5.59
C LEU A 69 -1.74 4.34 5.05
N VAL A 70 -0.59 4.49 4.38
CA VAL A 70 -0.16 5.74 3.75
C VAL A 70 -1.09 6.08 2.58
N VAL A 71 -1.36 5.10 1.72
CA VAL A 71 -2.19 5.30 0.51
C VAL A 71 -3.63 5.65 0.86
N LEU A 72 -4.23 5.04 1.89
CA LEU A 72 -5.57 5.39 2.36
C LEU A 72 -5.64 6.88 2.76
N ASN A 73 -4.64 7.38 3.48
CA ASN A 73 -4.57 8.78 3.89
C ASN A 73 -4.27 9.73 2.72
N LEU A 74 -3.58 9.26 1.67
CA LEU A 74 -3.41 10.02 0.43
C LEU A 74 -4.74 10.10 -0.34
N PHE A 75 -5.41 8.96 -0.53
CA PHE A 75 -6.67 8.87 -1.27
C PHE A 75 -7.80 9.69 -0.64
N LYS A 76 -7.85 9.76 0.70
CA LYS A 76 -8.81 10.64 1.42
C LYS A 76 -8.57 12.14 1.18
N ARG A 77 -7.36 12.54 0.78
CA ARG A 77 -6.96 13.94 0.57
C ARG A 77 -7.02 14.38 -0.89
N ILE A 78 -7.37 13.49 -1.82
CA ILE A 78 -7.59 13.86 -3.22
C ILE A 78 -8.80 14.80 -3.30
N PRO A 79 -8.67 16.01 -3.90
CA PRO A 79 -9.79 16.92 -4.06
C PRO A 79 -10.93 16.29 -4.85
N ALA A 80 -12.17 16.55 -4.43
CA ALA A 80 -13.35 15.99 -5.10
C ALA A 80 -13.48 16.45 -6.57
N GLU A 81 -12.97 17.64 -6.89
CA GLU A 81 -12.92 18.19 -8.26
C GLU A 81 -12.01 17.38 -9.20
N ASP A 82 -10.99 16.72 -8.67
CA ASP A 82 -10.01 15.94 -9.45
C ASP A 82 -10.43 14.47 -9.62
N VAL A 83 -11.38 13.97 -8.82
CA VAL A 83 -11.82 12.57 -8.87
C VAL A 83 -12.37 12.16 -10.26
N PRO A 84 -13.18 12.98 -10.95
CA PRO A 84 -13.61 12.67 -12.32
C PRO A 84 -12.47 12.55 -13.34
N LEU A 85 -11.36 13.28 -13.12
CA LEU A 85 -10.17 13.21 -13.99
C LEU A 85 -9.45 11.86 -13.87
N LEU A 86 -9.65 11.15 -12.76
CA LEU A 86 -9.19 9.78 -12.54
C LEU A 86 -10.14 8.73 -13.15
N LEU A 87 -11.12 9.15 -13.96
CA LEU A 87 -12.14 8.29 -14.57
C LEU A 87 -13.02 7.56 -13.56
N MET A 88 -13.24 8.16 -12.39
CA MET A 88 -14.13 7.65 -11.35
C MET A 88 -15.44 8.43 -11.34
N ASN A 89 -16.57 7.73 -11.19
CA ASN A 89 -17.84 8.38 -10.91
C ASN A 89 -17.92 8.75 -9.41
N PRO A 90 -17.90 10.04 -9.03
CA PRO A 90 -17.88 10.47 -7.63
C PRO A 90 -19.16 10.09 -6.85
N GLU A 91 -20.26 9.79 -7.53
CA GLU A 91 -21.50 9.32 -6.91
C GLU A 91 -21.47 7.82 -6.58
N ALA A 92 -20.68 7.04 -7.32
CA ALA A 92 -20.57 5.60 -7.14
C ALA A 92 -19.47 5.19 -6.15
N GLY A 93 -18.43 6.01 -5.99
CA GLY A 93 -17.35 5.73 -5.05
C GLY A 93 -16.23 6.77 -5.06
N LYS A 94 -15.35 6.66 -4.07
CA LYS A 94 -14.19 7.52 -3.88
C LYS A 94 -12.90 6.70 -3.99
N PRO A 95 -11.75 7.33 -4.30
CA PRO A 95 -10.47 6.63 -4.32
C PRO A 95 -10.17 5.89 -3.01
N SER A 96 -10.58 6.44 -1.86
CA SER A 96 -10.39 5.81 -0.54
C SER A 96 -11.05 4.45 -0.40
N ASP A 97 -12.14 4.20 -1.14
CA ASP A 97 -12.96 2.99 -1.01
C ASP A 97 -12.28 1.77 -1.67
N LEU A 98 -11.23 2.00 -2.46
CA LEU A 98 -10.39 0.96 -3.06
C LEU A 98 -9.51 0.24 -2.02
N ILE A 99 -9.32 0.82 -0.83
CA ILE A 99 -8.59 0.21 0.27
C ILE A 99 -9.60 -0.40 1.26
N LEU A 100 -9.60 -1.72 1.36
CA LEU A 100 -10.50 -2.45 2.25
C LEU A 100 -10.11 -2.25 3.71
N THR A 101 -10.88 -1.44 4.45
CA THR A 101 -10.77 -1.31 5.91
C THR A 101 -11.82 -2.15 6.65
N ARG A 102 -12.79 -2.69 5.92
CA ARG A 102 -13.84 -3.56 6.42
C ARG A 102 -14.12 -4.62 5.38
N LEU A 103 -14.32 -5.86 5.81
CA LEU A 103 -14.64 -6.98 4.95
C LEU A 103 -16.10 -7.42 5.20
N LEU A 104 -16.85 -7.63 4.12
CA LEU A 104 -18.21 -8.17 4.20
C LEU A 104 -18.13 -9.68 4.39
N VAL A 105 -18.92 -10.20 5.33
CA VAL A 105 -19.05 -11.64 5.55
C VAL A 105 -20.29 -12.13 4.81
N PRO A 106 -20.16 -13.07 3.86
CA PRO A 106 -21.30 -13.56 3.10
C PRO A 106 -22.25 -14.42 3.97
N PRO A 107 -23.56 -14.42 3.69
CA PRO A 107 -24.54 -15.27 4.36
C PRO A 107 -24.32 -16.76 4.07
N LEU A 108 -24.90 -17.62 4.91
CA LEU A 108 -24.70 -19.09 4.86
C LEU A 108 -25.09 -19.73 3.52
N CYS A 109 -26.06 -19.16 2.80
CA CYS A 109 -26.44 -19.68 1.48
C CYS A 109 -25.33 -19.55 0.42
N ILE A 110 -24.34 -18.70 0.65
CA ILE A 110 -23.16 -18.53 -0.21
C ILE A 110 -21.97 -19.38 0.28
N ARG A 111 -21.98 -19.79 1.56
CA ARG A 111 -20.94 -20.61 2.21
C ARG A 111 -21.54 -21.84 2.90
N PRO A 112 -22.16 -22.77 2.16
CA PRO A 112 -22.89 -23.89 2.73
C PRO A 112 -21.96 -24.94 3.36
N SER A 113 -22.36 -25.50 4.50
CA SER A 113 -21.66 -26.65 5.10
C SER A 113 -22.14 -27.95 4.46
N VAL A 114 -21.24 -28.91 4.23
CA VAL A 114 -21.52 -30.21 3.60
C VAL A 114 -21.37 -31.32 4.65
N VAL A 115 -22.30 -32.27 4.72
CA VAL A 115 -22.18 -33.43 5.62
C VAL A 115 -21.03 -34.33 5.15
N SER A 116 -20.18 -34.76 6.07
CA SER A 116 -19.07 -35.67 5.72
C SER A 116 -19.56 -37.11 5.63
N ASP A 117 -19.32 -37.77 4.50
CA ASP A 117 -19.72 -39.17 4.29
C ASP A 117 -18.87 -40.18 5.10
N LEU A 118 -17.68 -39.77 5.56
CA LEU A 118 -16.71 -40.68 6.22
C LEU A 118 -16.65 -40.56 7.75
N LYS A 119 -17.21 -39.50 8.36
CA LYS A 119 -17.20 -39.28 9.82
C LYS A 119 -18.44 -38.51 10.26
N SER A 120 -18.92 -38.75 11.49
CA SER A 120 -19.94 -37.89 12.12
C SER A 120 -19.42 -36.45 12.25
N GLY A 121 -19.83 -35.57 11.33
CA GLY A 121 -19.46 -34.15 11.33
C GLY A 121 -19.87 -33.43 10.03
N THR A 122 -19.81 -32.10 10.07
CA THR A 122 -19.94 -31.24 8.89
C THR A 122 -18.57 -30.78 8.43
N ASN A 123 -18.40 -30.62 7.12
CA ASN A 123 -17.25 -29.97 6.51
C ASN A 123 -17.67 -28.55 6.12
N GLU A 124 -16.87 -27.56 6.51
CA GLU A 124 -17.19 -26.15 6.25
C GLU A 124 -16.68 -25.70 4.88
N ASP A 125 -17.36 -24.72 4.28
CA ASP A 125 -16.94 -24.09 3.03
C ASP A 125 -15.58 -23.38 3.16
N ASP A 126 -14.81 -23.34 2.07
CA ASP A 126 -13.50 -22.68 2.04
C ASP A 126 -13.57 -21.20 2.43
N LEU A 127 -14.65 -20.50 2.09
CA LEU A 127 -14.87 -19.11 2.52
C LEU A 127 -14.97 -19.02 4.04
N THR A 128 -15.70 -19.94 4.68
CA THR A 128 -15.80 -20.00 6.15
C THR A 128 -14.43 -20.21 6.78
N MET A 129 -13.61 -21.10 6.20
CA MET A 129 -12.25 -21.35 6.68
C MET A 129 -11.34 -20.12 6.52
N LYS A 130 -11.33 -19.49 5.34
CA LYS A 130 -10.51 -18.29 5.09
C LYS A 130 -10.93 -17.10 5.93
N LEU A 131 -12.23 -16.90 6.15
CA LEU A 131 -12.73 -15.84 7.04
C LEU A 131 -12.29 -16.09 8.49
N THR A 132 -12.31 -17.34 8.94
CA THR A 132 -11.84 -17.71 10.28
C THR A 132 -10.33 -17.46 10.43
N GLU A 133 -9.53 -17.81 9.42
CA GLU A 133 -8.10 -17.51 9.38
C GLU A 133 -7.83 -16.00 9.43
N ILE A 134 -8.58 -15.20 8.67
CA ILE A 134 -8.48 -13.73 8.70
C ILE A 134 -8.79 -13.21 10.09
N ILE A 135 -9.86 -13.67 10.73
CA ILE A 135 -10.24 -13.24 12.09
C ILE A 135 -9.14 -13.62 13.09
N PHE A 136 -8.55 -14.80 12.99
CA PHE A 136 -7.50 -15.25 13.91
C PHE A 136 -6.24 -14.36 13.85
N LEU A 137 -5.92 -13.80 12.69
CA LEU A 137 -4.74 -12.94 12.50
C LEU A 137 -4.96 -11.47 12.89
N ASN A 138 -6.21 -11.03 13.10
CA ASN A 138 -6.55 -9.64 13.45
C ASN A 138 -6.83 -9.50 14.95
#